data_AF-A0A397ENX8-F1
#
_entry.id   AF-A0A397ENX8-F1
#
_cell.length_a   1.000
_cell.length_b   1.000
_cell.length_c   1.000
_cell.angle_alpha   90.00
_cell.angle_beta   90.00
_cell.angle_gamma   90.00
#
_symmetry.space_group_name_H-M   'P 1'
#
loop_
_entity.id
_entity.type
_entity.pdbx_description
1 polymer ?
#
loop_
_entity_poly.entity_id
_entity_poly.type
_entity_poly.pdbx_seq_one_letter_code
_entity_poly.pdbx_strand_id
1 'polypeptide(L)'
;GGCHSILPSQFLFSQINMSSQRGNLKKGAPKYQNSFAFTHNPKSKKTDHILGLPIHGLCPHCHAQIEKGVCAKCCKSEDLVLRVSRSEQQLAEQKGEDDKDFSEQLEGLKERERRKVLRQKKKEEDEAYALARAARRARLGLDQGGGDDDDDDEDLDDMDLSD
;
A
#
# COMPACT_ATOMS: atom_id res chain seq x y z
N GLY A 1 20.51 -72.60 -41.99
CA GLY A 1 21.74 -72.04 -41.42
C GLY A 1 21.49 -70.58 -41.05
N GLY A 2 21.85 -70.19 -39.84
CA GLY A 2 22.21 -68.82 -39.49
C GLY A 2 21.08 -67.83 -39.19
N CYS A 3 20.54 -67.91 -37.98
CA CYS A 3 19.99 -66.77 -37.25
C CYS A 3 21.11 -65.77 -36.93
N HIS A 4 21.01 -64.51 -37.37
CA HIS A 4 21.76 -63.40 -36.76
C HIS A 4 20.90 -62.13 -36.74
N SER A 5 20.35 -61.91 -35.55
CA SER A 5 19.77 -60.67 -35.04
C SER A 5 20.78 -59.52 -35.09
N ILE A 6 20.42 -58.42 -35.76
CA ILE A 6 21.11 -57.14 -35.62
C ILE A 6 20.22 -56.24 -34.79
N LEU A 7 20.59 -56.09 -33.51
CA LEU A 7 19.94 -55.21 -32.55
C LEU A 7 20.20 -53.73 -32.91
N PRO A 8 19.26 -52.83 -32.60
CA PRO A 8 19.39 -51.41 -32.93
C PRO A 8 20.49 -50.73 -32.10
N SER A 9 21.25 -49.89 -32.80
CA SER A 9 22.24 -48.95 -32.28
C SER A 9 21.68 -48.19 -31.07
N GLN A 10 22.41 -48.28 -29.96
CA GLN A 10 22.06 -47.67 -28.69
C GLN A 10 22.22 -46.16 -28.79
N PHE A 11 21.10 -45.46 -28.97
CA PHE A 11 20.99 -44.04 -28.67
C PHE A 11 21.28 -43.84 -27.18
N LEU A 12 22.49 -43.38 -26.85
CA LEU A 12 22.80 -42.84 -25.53
C LEU A 12 22.09 -41.49 -25.38
N PHE A 13 20.78 -41.53 -25.12
CA PHE A 13 20.08 -40.42 -24.50
C PHE A 13 20.61 -40.32 -23.07
N SER A 14 21.60 -39.43 -22.87
CA SER A 14 21.96 -38.94 -21.56
C SER A 14 20.68 -38.49 -20.88
N GLN A 15 20.25 -39.24 -19.86
CA GLN A 15 19.13 -38.86 -19.03
C GLN A 15 19.51 -37.57 -18.33
N ILE A 16 19.03 -36.44 -18.87
CA ILE A 16 19.03 -35.17 -18.17
C ILE A 16 18.17 -35.41 -16.92
N ASN A 17 18.84 -35.66 -15.80
CA ASN A 17 18.21 -35.81 -14.50
C ASN A 17 17.64 -34.45 -14.08
N MET A 18 16.47 -34.12 -14.59
CA MET A 18 15.66 -33.01 -14.10
C MET A 18 15.23 -33.38 -12.69
N SER A 19 15.85 -32.75 -11.69
CA SER A 19 15.51 -32.93 -10.28
C SER A 19 14.00 -32.82 -10.11
N SER A 20 13.36 -33.95 -9.82
CA SER A 20 11.92 -34.04 -9.57
C SER A 20 11.54 -33.58 -8.17
N GLN A 21 12.46 -32.93 -7.45
CA GLN A 21 12.21 -32.36 -6.13
C GLN A 21 11.18 -31.24 -6.26
N ARG A 22 9.90 -31.62 -6.16
CA ARG A 22 8.82 -30.69 -5.83
C ARG A 22 9.21 -30.09 -4.49
N GLY A 23 9.64 -28.83 -4.51
CA GLY A 23 10.03 -28.09 -3.32
C GLY A 23 8.97 -28.22 -2.24
N ASN A 24 9.38 -28.01 -0.98
CA ASN A 24 8.56 -28.26 0.19
C ASN A 24 7.11 -27.70 0.04
N LEU A 25 6.15 -28.59 -0.21
CA LEU A 25 4.73 -28.28 -0.42
C LEU A 25 4.06 -27.69 0.82
N LYS A 26 4.74 -27.75 1.99
CA LYS A 26 4.28 -27.20 3.27
C LYS A 26 4.80 -25.79 3.54
N LYS A 27 5.46 -25.14 2.58
CA LYS A 27 5.91 -23.76 2.75
C LYS A 27 4.69 -22.84 2.72
N GLY A 28 4.25 -22.41 3.89
CA GLY A 28 3.20 -21.40 4.04
C GLY A 28 3.58 -20.07 3.38
N ALA A 29 2.61 -19.15 3.29
CA ALA A 29 2.88 -17.81 2.79
C ALA A 29 4.07 -17.19 3.54
N PRO A 30 4.99 -16.47 2.86
CA PRO A 30 6.19 -16.01 3.54
C PRO A 30 5.84 -15.00 4.64
N LYS A 31 6.46 -15.15 5.82
CA LYS A 31 6.15 -14.40 7.06
C LYS A 31 6.07 -12.89 6.87
N TYR A 32 6.93 -12.35 6.01
CA TYR A 32 6.98 -10.93 5.67
C TYR A 32 6.43 -10.76 4.24
N GLN A 33 5.14 -10.49 4.13
CA GLN A 33 4.52 -10.00 2.88
C GLN A 33 4.36 -8.49 2.96
N ASN A 34 4.56 -7.80 1.83
CA ASN A 34 4.18 -6.40 1.75
C ASN A 34 2.64 -6.31 1.84
N SER A 35 2.14 -5.52 2.79
CA SER A 35 0.70 -5.30 2.98
C SER A 35 0.10 -4.45 1.85
N PHE A 36 0.93 -3.67 1.18
CA PHE A 36 0.54 -2.81 0.07
C PHE A 36 1.05 -3.39 -1.24
N ALA A 37 0.12 -3.83 -2.09
CA ALA A 37 0.44 -4.11 -3.48
C ALA A 37 0.58 -2.77 -4.21
N PHE A 38 1.68 -2.59 -4.95
CA PHE A 38 1.85 -1.40 -5.79
C PHE A 38 0.73 -1.35 -6.83
N THR A 39 -0.06 -0.29 -6.79
CA THR A 39 -1.10 0.01 -7.78
C THR A 39 -0.61 1.14 -8.67
N HIS A 40 -0.71 0.95 -9.97
CA HIS A 40 -0.37 1.99 -10.93
C HIS A 40 -1.49 3.04 -10.97
N ASN A 41 -1.15 4.30 -11.26
CA ASN A 41 -2.16 5.34 -11.45
C ASN A 41 -2.87 5.12 -12.80
N PRO A 42 -4.18 4.81 -12.82
CA PRO A 42 -4.90 4.48 -14.05
C PRO A 42 -5.09 5.68 -14.99
N LYS A 43 -4.82 6.90 -14.53
CA LYS A 43 -4.94 8.13 -15.35
C LYS A 43 -3.63 8.48 -16.08
N SER A 44 -2.56 7.70 -15.91
CA SER A 44 -1.26 8.00 -16.49
C SER A 44 -1.17 7.54 -17.94
N LYS A 45 -0.84 8.45 -18.87
CA LYS A 45 -0.56 8.11 -20.27
C LYS A 45 0.52 7.03 -20.43
N LYS A 46 1.47 6.99 -19.48
CA LYS A 46 2.56 5.98 -19.49
C LYS A 46 2.05 4.59 -19.12
N THR A 47 1.10 4.49 -18.19
CA THR A 47 0.54 3.19 -17.80
C THR A 47 -0.31 2.62 -18.93
N ASP A 48 -1.11 3.46 -19.60
CA ASP A 48 -1.92 3.05 -20.75
C ASP A 48 -1.04 2.53 -21.89
N HIS A 49 0.07 3.23 -22.17
CA HIS A 49 1.05 2.79 -23.17
C HIS A 49 1.67 1.44 -22.80
N ILE A 50 2.09 1.25 -21.54
CA ILE A 50 2.69 -0.02 -21.08
C ILE A 50 1.68 -1.18 -21.17
N LEU A 51 0.41 -0.95 -20.81
CA LEU A 51 -0.65 -1.96 -20.89
C LEU A 51 -1.03 -2.32 -22.34
N GLY A 52 -0.86 -1.39 -23.28
CA GLY A 52 -1.11 -1.62 -24.70
C GLY A 52 0.02 -2.34 -25.44
N LEU A 53 1.19 -2.54 -24.81
CA LEU A 53 2.30 -3.27 -25.43
C LEU A 53 1.98 -4.77 -25.52
N PRO A 54 2.28 -5.43 -26.65
CA PRO A 54 2.02 -6.84 -26.80
C PRO A 54 2.96 -7.66 -25.92
N ILE A 55 2.39 -8.66 -25.24
CA ILE A 55 3.13 -9.55 -24.35
C ILE A 55 3.68 -10.71 -25.18
N HIS A 56 5.00 -10.83 -25.27
CA HIS A 56 5.67 -11.87 -26.04
C HIS A 56 6.71 -12.60 -25.20
N GLY A 57 7.01 -13.86 -25.56
CA GLY A 57 8.11 -14.64 -24.95
C GLY A 57 7.81 -15.22 -23.56
N LEU A 58 6.55 -15.26 -23.12
CA LEU A 58 6.13 -15.86 -21.85
C LEU A 58 5.48 -17.22 -22.05
N CYS A 59 5.56 -18.09 -21.05
CA CYS A 59 4.83 -19.35 -21.05
C CYS A 59 3.30 -19.09 -20.93
N PRO A 60 2.45 -20.03 -21.37
CA PRO A 60 0.99 -19.86 -21.35
C PRO A 60 0.44 -19.50 -19.95
N HIS A 61 1.08 -20.03 -18.90
CA HIS A 61 0.70 -19.75 -17.52
C HIS A 61 0.96 -18.30 -17.10
N CYS A 62 2.16 -17.78 -17.41
CA CYS A 62 2.53 -16.41 -17.08
C CYS A 62 1.79 -15.39 -17.96
N HIS A 63 1.53 -15.73 -19.24
CA HIS A 63 0.73 -14.91 -20.13
C HIS A 63 -0.68 -14.67 -19.56
N ALA A 64 -1.34 -15.76 -19.13
CA ALA A 64 -2.68 -15.70 -18.56
C ALA A 64 -2.75 -14.94 -17.22
N GLN A 65 -1.67 -14.92 -16.42
CA GLN A 65 -1.62 -14.16 -15.17
C GLN A 65 -1.59 -12.65 -15.43
N ILE A 66 -0.79 -12.21 -16.41
CA ILE A 66 -0.65 -10.79 -16.75
C ILE A 66 -1.91 -10.26 -17.41
N GLU A 67 -2.51 -11.03 -18.35
CA GLU A 67 -3.77 -10.64 -19.00
C GLU A 67 -4.93 -10.48 -18.01
N LYS A 68 -5.01 -11.35 -17.00
CA LYS A 68 -6.07 -11.30 -15.98
C LYS A 68 -5.81 -10.27 -14.87
N GLY A 69 -4.66 -9.58 -14.89
CA GLY A 69 -4.28 -8.63 -13.85
C GLY A 69 -4.16 -9.27 -12.46
N VAL A 70 -3.87 -10.57 -12.38
CA VAL A 70 -3.79 -11.30 -11.11
C VAL A 70 -2.35 -11.44 -10.65
N CYS A 71 -2.13 -11.28 -9.34
CA CYS A 71 -0.81 -11.46 -8.76
C CYS A 71 -0.33 -12.92 -8.93
N ALA A 72 0.88 -13.09 -9.49
CA ALA A 72 1.53 -14.38 -9.74
C ALA A 72 1.70 -15.27 -8.50
N LYS A 73 1.57 -14.69 -7.30
CA LYS A 73 1.79 -15.36 -6.02
C LYS A 73 0.51 -15.90 -5.38
N CYS A 74 -0.63 -15.23 -5.59
CA CYS A 74 -1.86 -15.54 -4.89
C CYS A 74 -3.08 -15.75 -5.79
N CYS A 75 -2.99 -15.45 -7.09
CA CYS A 75 -4.07 -15.62 -8.07
C CYS A 75 -5.42 -14.99 -7.66
N LYS A 76 -5.42 -14.01 -6.75
CA LYS A 76 -6.62 -13.29 -6.32
C LYS A 76 -6.80 -12.04 -7.18
N SER A 77 -8.03 -11.82 -7.66
CA SER A 77 -8.47 -10.66 -8.44
C SER A 77 -9.24 -9.67 -7.57
N GLU A 78 -8.76 -9.40 -6.36
CA GLU A 78 -9.50 -8.56 -5.41
C GLU A 78 -9.37 -7.07 -5.78
N ASP A 79 -10.48 -6.55 -6.29
CA ASP A 79 -10.75 -5.16 -6.61
C ASP A 79 -10.74 -4.30 -5.33
N LEU A 80 -9.54 -3.86 -4.95
CA LEU A 80 -9.28 -3.08 -3.73
C LEU A 80 -9.64 -1.59 -3.88
N VAL A 81 -9.94 -1.13 -5.09
CA VAL A 81 -10.12 0.31 -5.41
C VAL A 81 -11.41 0.88 -4.82
N LEU A 82 -12.48 0.07 -4.72
CA LEU A 82 -13.80 0.53 -4.25
C LEU A 82 -13.93 0.63 -2.72
N ARG A 83 -13.04 -0.01 -1.94
CA ARG A 83 -13.11 0.05 -0.47
C ARG A 83 -12.44 1.30 0.09
N VAL A 84 -11.37 1.76 -0.56
CA VAL A 84 -10.59 2.94 -0.13
C VAL A 84 -11.38 4.23 -0.37
N SER A 85 -12.00 4.38 -1.54
CA SER A 85 -12.77 5.57 -1.88
C SER A 85 -13.99 5.79 -0.97
N ARG A 86 -14.68 4.72 -0.56
CA ARG A 86 -15.81 4.80 0.36
C ARG A 86 -15.35 5.13 1.78
N SER A 87 -14.23 4.58 2.24
CA SER A 87 -13.68 4.90 3.57
C SER A 87 -13.18 6.33 3.68
N GLU A 88 -12.58 6.87 2.61
CA GLU A 88 -12.08 8.26 2.59
C GLU A 88 -13.23 9.28 2.62
N GLN A 89 -14.29 9.03 1.85
CA GLN A 89 -15.51 9.86 1.87
C GLN A 89 -16.17 9.87 3.25
N GLN A 90 -16.31 8.69 3.87
CA GLN A 90 -16.89 8.56 5.21
C GLN A 90 -16.07 9.29 6.29
N LEU A 91 -14.74 9.26 6.19
CA LEU A 91 -13.85 9.99 7.11
C LEU A 91 -13.95 11.51 6.93
N ALA A 92 -14.09 11.99 5.70
CA ALA A 92 -14.27 13.41 5.42
C ALA A 92 -15.64 13.93 5.89
N GLU A 93 -16.70 13.13 5.68
CA GLU A 93 -18.05 13.43 6.17
C GLU A 93 -18.09 13.51 7.70
N GLN A 94 -17.52 12.52 8.40
CA GLN A 94 -17.44 12.52 9.87
C GLN A 94 -16.71 13.74 10.43
N LYS A 95 -15.54 14.09 9.87
CA LYS A 95 -14.82 15.32 10.26
C LYS A 95 -15.65 16.58 10.04
N GLY A 96 -16.36 16.65 8.89
CA GLY A 96 -17.22 17.78 8.57
C GLY A 96 -18.47 17.87 9.45
N GLU A 97 -18.95 16.77 10.01
CA GLU A 97 -20.02 16.76 11.03
C GLU A 97 -19.48 17.23 12.38
N ASP A 98 -18.34 16.70 12.84
CA ASP A 98 -17.69 17.09 14.11
C ASP A 98 -17.38 18.60 14.17
N ASP A 99 -16.93 19.20 13.05
CA ASP A 99 -16.64 20.64 12.96
C ASP A 99 -17.90 21.50 13.03
N LYS A 100 -19.03 21.04 12.45
CA LYS A 100 -20.31 21.73 12.51
C LYS A 100 -20.87 21.72 13.93
N ASP A 101 -20.84 20.56 14.58
CA ASP A 101 -21.31 20.39 15.95
C ASP A 101 -20.50 21.26 16.93
N PHE A 102 -19.19 21.36 16.73
CA PHE A 102 -18.33 22.26 17.51
C PHE A 102 -18.68 23.73 17.28
N SER A 103 -19.01 24.12 16.04
CA SER A 103 -19.43 25.49 15.73
C SER A 103 -20.76 25.87 16.39
N GLU A 104 -21.74 24.96 16.39
CA GLU A 104 -23.06 25.17 16.99
C GLU A 104 -22.94 25.32 18.52
N GLN A 105 -22.09 24.52 19.16
CA GLN A 105 -21.79 24.65 20.59
C GLN A 105 -21.20 26.01 20.97
N LEU A 106 -20.51 26.68 20.05
CA LEU A 106 -19.98 28.02 20.28
C LEU A 106 -21.07 29.09 20.15
N GLU A 107 -22.11 28.92 19.34
CA GLU A 107 -23.14 29.93 19.09
C GLU A 107 -23.90 30.36 20.36
N GLY A 108 -24.04 29.47 21.35
CA GLY A 108 -24.74 29.76 22.61
C GLY A 108 -23.89 30.41 23.72
N LEU A 109 -22.56 30.44 23.58
CA LEU A 109 -21.65 30.88 24.65
C LEU A 109 -21.30 32.37 24.56
N LYS A 110 -21.03 33.01 25.72
CA LYS A 110 -20.49 34.39 25.74
C LYS A 110 -19.08 34.39 25.15
N GLU A 111 -18.67 35.51 24.55
CA GLU A 111 -17.35 35.65 23.89
C GLU A 111 -16.16 35.16 24.75
N ARG A 112 -16.17 35.45 26.06
CA ARG A 112 -15.14 35.00 27.01
C ARG A 112 -15.06 33.47 27.12
N GLU A 113 -16.21 32.80 27.12
CA GLU A 113 -16.33 31.35 27.21
C GLU A 113 -15.96 30.71 25.87
N ARG A 114 -16.40 31.28 24.74
CA ARG A 114 -15.98 30.87 23.39
C ARG A 114 -14.46 30.85 23.24
N ARG A 115 -13.78 31.94 23.64
CA ARG A 115 -12.31 32.02 23.59
C ARG A 115 -11.62 31.00 24.49
N LYS A 116 -12.21 30.67 25.64
CA LYS A 116 -11.66 29.66 26.55
C LYS A 116 -11.74 28.27 25.91
N VAL A 117 -12.88 27.94 25.30
CA VAL A 117 -13.10 26.66 24.62
C VAL A 117 -12.17 26.52 23.41
N LEU A 118 -12.03 27.55 22.58
CA LEU A 118 -11.12 27.53 21.42
C LEU A 118 -9.66 27.32 21.81
N ARG A 119 -9.20 27.99 22.88
CA ARG A 119 -7.84 27.81 23.41
C ARG A 119 -7.61 26.40 23.93
N GLN A 120 -8.62 25.83 24.58
CA GLN A 120 -8.55 24.47 25.10
C GLN A 120 -8.49 23.44 23.96
N LYS A 121 -9.33 23.58 22.93
CA LYS A 121 -9.31 22.72 21.73
C LYS A 121 -7.96 22.78 21.02
N LYS A 122 -7.41 23.98 20.77
CA LYS A 122 -6.07 24.12 20.17
C LYS A 122 -4.99 23.39 20.98
N LYS A 123 -5.02 23.56 22.31
CA LYS A 123 -4.07 22.86 23.20
C LYS A 123 -4.19 21.34 23.11
N GLU A 124 -5.41 20.81 23.06
CA GLU A 124 -5.66 19.37 22.94
C GLU A 124 -5.24 18.82 21.56
N GLU A 125 -5.45 19.60 20.49
CA GLU A 125 -4.97 19.28 19.14
C GLU A 125 -3.44 19.25 19.08
N ASP A 126 -2.78 20.24 19.67
CA ASP A 126 -1.30 20.31 19.75
C ASP A 126 -0.73 19.12 20.56
N GLU A 127 -1.33 18.79 21.71
CA GLU A 127 -0.95 17.63 22.53
C GLU A 127 -1.17 16.29 21.78
N ALA A 128 -2.28 16.16 21.04
CA ALA A 128 -2.57 14.98 20.24
C ALA A 128 -1.58 14.83 19.07
N TYR A 129 -1.22 15.94 18.42
CA TYR A 129 -0.20 15.96 17.37
C TYR A 129 1.17 15.56 17.91
N ALA A 130 1.57 16.10 19.07
CA ALA A 130 2.81 15.73 19.74
C ALA A 130 2.85 14.23 20.11
N LEU A 131 1.76 13.69 20.67
CA LEU A 131 1.64 12.27 20.98
C LEU A 131 1.68 11.39 19.72
N ALA A 132 1.03 11.80 18.63
CA ALA A 132 1.07 11.09 17.36
C ALA A 132 2.49 11.10 16.75
N ARG A 133 3.19 12.23 16.81
CA ARG A 133 4.60 12.36 16.40
C ARG A 133 5.49 11.45 17.25
N ALA A 134 5.34 11.46 18.57
CA ALA A 134 6.06 10.58 19.49
C ALA A 134 5.78 9.09 19.21
N ALA A 135 4.52 8.71 18.97
CA ALA A 135 4.15 7.34 18.65
C ALA A 135 4.75 6.86 17.31
N ARG A 136 4.79 7.73 16.29
CA ARG A 136 5.48 7.43 15.02
C ARG A 136 6.97 7.21 15.23
N ARG A 137 7.63 8.08 16.02
CA ARG A 137 9.05 7.97 16.36
C ARG A 137 9.35 6.67 17.11
N ALA A 138 8.53 6.32 18.09
CA ALA A 138 8.64 5.08 18.86
C ALA A 138 8.48 3.83 17.97
N ARG A 139 7.52 3.83 17.04
CA ARG A 139 7.34 2.73 16.07
C ARG A 139 8.56 2.52 15.16
N LEU A 140 9.29 3.59 14.85
CA LEU A 140 10.51 3.53 14.03
C LEU A 140 11.76 3.19 14.85
N GLY A 141 11.64 3.01 16.16
CA GLY A 141 12.78 2.67 17.04
C GLY A 141 13.81 3.80 17.18
N LEU A 142 13.43 5.05 16.92
CA LEU A 142 14.28 6.23 17.00
C LEU A 142 14.38 6.79 18.44
N ASP A 143 14.41 5.89 19.42
CA ASP A 143 14.23 6.14 20.86
C ASP A 143 15.52 6.58 21.60
N GLN A 144 16.65 6.70 20.91
CA GLN A 144 17.92 7.11 21.55
C GLN A 144 18.38 8.47 21.03
N GLY A 145 18.15 9.49 21.85
CA GLY A 145 18.74 10.82 21.70
C GLY A 145 17.73 11.93 21.90
N GLY A 146 17.73 12.50 23.11
CA GLY A 146 17.02 13.73 23.40
C GLY A 146 17.53 14.87 22.53
N GLY A 147 16.58 15.64 22.03
CA GLY A 147 16.76 16.93 21.39
C GLY A 147 15.41 17.61 21.55
N ASP A 148 15.38 18.66 22.37
CA ASP A 148 14.47 19.78 22.17
C ASP A 148 14.76 20.31 20.76
N ASP A 149 14.17 19.67 19.75
CA ASP A 149 13.98 20.32 18.48
C ASP A 149 12.60 20.97 18.61
N ASP A 150 12.61 22.18 19.18
CA ASP A 150 11.74 23.27 18.74
C ASP A 150 11.96 23.43 17.23
N ASP A 151 11.51 22.45 16.44
CA ASP A 151 11.35 22.61 15.01
C ASP A 151 10.17 23.57 14.86
N ASP A 152 10.53 24.84 14.66
CA ASP A 152 9.75 25.86 13.99
C ASP A 152 9.08 25.26 12.73
N ASP A 153 7.94 24.59 12.92
CA ASP A 153 6.94 24.41 11.86
C ASP A 153 6.36 25.83 11.65
N GLU A 154 7.08 26.68 10.92
CA GLU A 154 6.55 27.99 10.53
C GLU A 154 5.22 27.77 9.80
N ASP A 155 4.16 28.40 10.32
CA ASP A 155 2.81 28.42 9.77
C ASP A 155 2.85 28.88 8.29
N LEU A 156 3.01 27.93 7.35
CA LEU A 156 3.01 28.19 5.90
C LEU A 156 1.60 28.51 5.34
N ASP A 157 0.60 28.67 6.21
CA ASP A 157 -0.78 28.95 5.84
C ASP A 157 -1.09 30.46 5.67
N ASP A 158 -0.09 31.35 5.74
CA ASP A 158 -0.25 32.80 5.51
C ASP A 158 0.26 33.29 4.13
N MET A 159 0.26 32.41 3.12
CA MET A 159 0.43 32.82 1.71
C MET A 159 -0.92 33.38 1.19
N ASP A 160 -1.27 34.59 1.63
CA ASP A 160 -2.31 35.41 1.00
C ASP A 160 -1.86 35.78 -0.42
N LEU A 161 -2.26 34.95 -1.39
CA LEU A 161 -2.18 35.27 -2.81
C LEU A 161 -3.21 36.37 -3.13
N SER A 162 -2.86 37.61 -2.78
CA SER A 162 -3.53 38.79 -3.29
C SER A 162 -2.90 39.27 -4.61
N ASP A 163 -3.68 39.02 -5.68
CA ASP A 163 -3.68 39.56 -7.06
C ASP A 163 -2.39 39.58 -7.90
#